data_AF-A0A060CK25-F1
#
_entry.id   AF-A0A060CK25-F1
#
_cell.length_a   1.000
_cell.length_b   1.000
_cell.length_c   1.000
_cell.angle_alpha   90.00
_cell.angle_beta   90.00
_cell.angle_gamma   90.00
#
_symmetry.space_group_name_H-M   'P 1'
#
loop_
_entity.id
_entity.type
_entity.pdbx_description
1 polymer ?
#
loop_
_entity_poly.entity_id
_entity_poly.type
_entity_poly.pdbx_seq_one_letter_code
_entity_poly.pdbx_strand_id
1 'polypeptide(L)'
;QETYGEDPYLTSRLAVSFIRHLQGNGRPVLKALACAKHFAVHSGPEAKRHEFNATASPRDLAETYLPAFKAAVEEAGVETVMGAYNRTNGEPCCGSPTLLQKILREQWGFQGHVVTDCWRSRIFMSTIMSLKMRWNQSR
;
A
#
# COMPACT_ATOMS: atom_id res chain seq x y z
N GLN A 1 -18.78 4.84 2.93
CA GLN A 1 -17.78 5.10 3.98
C GLN A 1 -17.02 3.79 4.18
N GLU A 2 -15.71 3.76 3.89
CA GLU A 2 -14.91 2.50 3.81
C GLU A 2 -13.75 2.44 4.82
N THR A 3 -13.46 3.53 5.53
CA THR A 3 -12.34 3.62 6.48
C THR A 3 -12.81 3.29 7.90
N TYR A 4 -11.91 2.74 8.72
CA TYR A 4 -12.19 2.37 10.12
C TYR A 4 -12.10 3.53 11.12
N GLY A 5 -12.01 4.77 10.64
CA GLY A 5 -11.89 5.98 11.45
C GLY A 5 -10.64 6.81 11.11
N GLU A 6 -10.36 7.80 11.96
CA GLU A 6 -9.22 8.72 11.85
C GLU A 6 -8.02 8.32 12.72
N ASP A 7 -8.24 7.50 13.76
CA ASP A 7 -7.19 7.07 14.69
C ASP A 7 -6.34 5.93 14.08
N PRO A 8 -5.01 6.12 13.92
CA PRO A 8 -4.13 5.11 13.33
C PRO A 8 -4.04 3.83 14.17
N TYR A 9 -4.09 3.96 15.50
CA TYR A 9 -3.96 2.80 16.40
C TYR A 9 -5.20 1.89 16.33
N LEU A 10 -6.39 2.47 16.50
CA LEU A 10 -7.67 1.76 16.40
C LEU A 10 -7.82 1.10 15.03
N THR A 11 -7.51 1.84 13.95
CA THR A 11 -7.54 1.30 12.59
C THR A 11 -6.60 0.11 12.44
N SER A 12 -5.39 0.17 13.01
CA SER A 12 -4.44 -0.94 13.00
C SER A 12 -4.99 -2.18 13.71
N ARG A 13 -5.57 -2.02 14.91
CA ARG A 13 -6.13 -3.14 15.68
C ARG A 13 -7.29 -3.83 14.99
N LEU A 14 -8.15 -3.04 14.34
CA LEU A 14 -9.27 -3.56 13.55
C LEU A 14 -8.76 -4.28 12.29
N ALA A 15 -7.81 -3.69 11.56
CA ALA A 15 -7.22 -4.29 10.37
C ALA A 15 -6.56 -5.64 10.66
N VAL A 16 -5.73 -5.73 11.72
CA VAL A 16 -5.07 -6.98 12.12
C VAL A 16 -6.09 -8.08 12.43
N SER A 17 -7.12 -7.74 13.20
CA SER A 17 -8.17 -8.70 13.56
C SER A 17 -8.93 -9.18 12.32
N PHE A 18 -9.27 -8.26 11.41
CA PHE A 18 -9.98 -8.55 10.18
C PHE A 18 -9.16 -9.47 9.25
N ILE A 19 -7.90 -9.11 8.98
CA ILE A 19 -7.01 -9.87 8.09
C ILE A 19 -6.79 -11.28 8.62
N ARG A 20 -6.49 -11.42 9.92
CA ARG A 20 -6.28 -12.75 10.53
C ARG A 20 -7.50 -13.63 10.36
N HIS A 21 -8.70 -13.13 10.65
CA HIS A 21 -9.91 -13.94 10.53
C HIS A 21 -10.24 -14.27 9.09
N LEU A 22 -10.06 -13.32 8.17
CA LEU A 22 -10.32 -13.52 6.75
C LEU A 22 -9.36 -14.57 6.15
N GLN A 23 -8.08 -14.51 6.52
CA GLN A 23 -7.05 -15.45 6.04
C GLN A 23 -7.11 -16.83 6.72
N GLY A 24 -7.89 -16.99 7.79
CA GLY A 24 -8.09 -18.28 8.45
C GLY A 24 -7.27 -18.49 9.73
N ASN A 25 -6.74 -17.41 10.32
CA ASN A 25 -6.14 -17.32 11.65
C ASN A 25 -4.99 -18.33 11.88
N GLY A 26 -4.00 -18.33 10.99
CA GLY A 26 -2.80 -19.18 11.13
C GLY A 26 -3.00 -20.64 10.77
N ARG A 27 -4.11 -20.98 10.08
CA ARG A 27 -4.29 -22.32 9.50
C ARG A 27 -3.30 -22.57 8.36
N PRO A 28 -2.90 -23.83 8.10
CA PRO A 28 -1.99 -24.18 7.01
C PRO A 28 -2.53 -23.83 5.60
N VAL A 29 -3.85 -23.69 5.49
CA VAL A 29 -4.52 -23.34 4.22
C VAL A 29 -5.27 -22.03 4.44
N LEU A 30 -4.99 -21.06 3.57
CA LEU A 30 -5.66 -19.76 3.55
C LEU A 30 -7.13 -19.94 3.15
N LYS A 31 -8.05 -19.33 3.90
CA LYS A 31 -9.48 -19.35 3.58
C LYS A 31 -9.85 -18.34 2.50
N ALA A 32 -9.22 -17.17 2.54
CA ALA A 32 -9.32 -16.10 1.56
C ALA A 32 -8.05 -15.25 1.62
N LEU A 33 -7.71 -14.56 0.55
CA LEU A 33 -6.59 -13.62 0.51
C LEU A 33 -7.08 -12.24 0.94
N ALA A 34 -6.56 -11.71 2.04
CA ALA A 34 -6.86 -10.33 2.43
C ALA A 34 -6.02 -9.35 1.59
N CYS A 35 -6.64 -8.24 1.21
CA CYS A 35 -5.98 -7.18 0.45
C CYS A 35 -6.05 -5.86 1.21
N ALA A 36 -4.91 -5.37 1.69
CA ALA A 36 -4.81 -4.05 2.32
C ALA A 36 -4.80 -2.96 1.25
N LYS A 37 -5.76 -2.03 1.32
CA LYS A 37 -5.96 -0.96 0.34
C LYS A 37 -6.39 0.36 1.01
N HIS A 38 -6.14 1.52 0.44
CA HIS A 38 -5.34 1.80 -0.77
C HIS A 38 -4.00 2.40 -0.35
N PHE A 39 -2.89 1.74 -0.68
CA PHE A 39 -1.53 2.10 -0.27
C PHE A 39 -0.92 3.14 -1.23
N ALA A 40 -0.74 4.41 -0.87
CA ALA A 40 -0.97 5.04 0.43
C ALA A 40 -1.53 6.46 0.27
N VAL A 41 -1.96 7.05 1.39
CA VAL A 41 -2.45 8.43 1.50
C VAL A 41 -3.65 8.70 0.57
N HIS A 42 -4.57 7.74 0.52
CA HIS A 42 -5.78 7.81 -0.28
C HIS A 42 -6.94 8.50 0.48
N SER A 43 -6.65 9.66 1.08
CA SER A 43 -7.60 10.40 1.94
C SER A 43 -8.11 11.69 1.29
N GLY A 44 -7.76 11.93 0.02
CA GLY A 44 -8.19 13.11 -0.73
C GLY A 44 -9.64 13.02 -1.22
N PRO A 45 -10.18 14.09 -1.82
CA PRO A 45 -11.55 14.11 -2.33
C PRO A 45 -11.78 13.00 -3.37
N GLU A 46 -12.82 12.19 -3.15
CA GLU A 46 -13.16 11.02 -3.99
C GLU A 46 -13.27 11.36 -5.48
N ALA A 47 -13.77 12.56 -5.81
CA ALA A 47 -13.92 13.04 -7.18
C ALA A 47 -12.58 13.29 -7.91
N LYS A 48 -11.50 13.56 -7.16
CA LYS A 48 -10.15 13.85 -7.71
C LYS A 48 -9.17 12.69 -7.49
N ARG A 49 -9.66 11.54 -7.01
CA ARG A 49 -8.86 10.38 -6.58
C ARG A 49 -7.85 9.87 -7.62
N HIS A 50 -8.11 10.11 -8.90
CA HIS A 50 -7.25 9.67 -10.01
C HIS A 50 -6.09 10.62 -10.34
N GLU A 51 -6.19 11.89 -9.94
CA GLU A 51 -5.32 12.97 -10.42
C GLU A 51 -4.59 13.71 -9.30
N PHE A 52 -5.07 13.63 -8.05
CA PHE A 52 -4.48 14.41 -6.97
C PHE A 52 -3.09 13.88 -6.55
N ASN A 53 -2.22 14.82 -6.19
CA ASN A 53 -0.94 14.54 -5.54
C ASN A 53 -1.08 14.85 -4.05
N ALA A 54 -1.05 13.81 -3.22
CA ALA A 54 -1.05 13.94 -1.77
C ALA A 54 0.33 14.46 -1.31
N THR A 55 0.37 15.54 -0.55
CA THR A 55 1.61 16.01 0.09
C THR A 55 1.55 15.67 1.56
N ALA A 56 2.43 14.79 2.02
CA ALA A 56 2.51 14.36 3.41
C ALA A 56 3.96 14.41 3.87
N SER A 57 4.21 14.97 5.06
CA SER A 57 5.56 14.96 5.62
C SER A 57 5.99 13.53 5.97
N PRO A 58 7.30 13.24 6.09
CA PRO A 58 7.76 11.94 6.55
C PRO A 58 7.18 11.55 7.92
N ARG A 59 6.95 12.54 8.78
CA ARG A 59 6.28 12.36 10.07
C ARG A 59 4.82 11.92 9.89
N ASP A 60 4.05 12.62 9.07
CA ASP A 60 2.64 12.27 8.82
C ASP A 60 2.50 10.89 8.18
N LEU A 61 3.41 10.54 7.27
CA LEU A 61 3.47 9.19 6.71
C LEU A 61 3.67 8.16 7.81
N ALA A 62 4.70 8.34 8.66
CA ALA A 62 5.06 7.37 9.68
C ALA A 62 4.04 7.27 10.84
N GLU A 63 3.46 8.40 11.26
CA GLU A 63 2.62 8.48 12.46
C GLU A 63 1.11 8.37 12.15
N THR A 64 0.67 8.76 10.95
CA THR A 64 -0.77 8.85 10.64
C THR A 64 -1.20 7.85 9.55
N TYR A 65 -0.52 7.84 8.40
CA TYR A 65 -1.03 7.11 7.22
C TYR A 65 -0.57 5.66 7.10
N LEU A 66 0.67 5.38 7.49
CA LEU A 66 1.30 4.07 7.32
C LEU A 66 1.13 3.07 8.48
N PRO A 67 0.85 3.46 9.75
CA PRO A 67 0.77 2.50 10.86
C PRO A 67 -0.16 1.30 10.61
N ALA A 68 -1.34 1.54 10.04
CA ALA A 68 -2.30 0.47 9.76
C ALA A 68 -1.80 -0.53 8.71
N PHE A 69 -1.11 -0.05 7.67
CA PHE A 69 -0.49 -0.91 6.66
C PHE A 69 0.71 -1.67 7.22
N LYS A 70 1.51 -1.01 8.07
CA LYS A 70 2.62 -1.65 8.75
C LYS A 70 2.13 -2.80 9.65
N ALA A 71 1.10 -2.57 10.46
CA ALA A 71 0.49 -3.61 11.29
C ALA A 71 -0.14 -4.74 10.44
N ALA A 72 -0.77 -4.41 9.31
CA ALA A 72 -1.29 -5.41 8.38
C ALA A 72 -0.18 -6.32 7.81
N VAL A 73 1.01 -5.77 7.54
CA VAL A 73 2.16 -6.52 7.03
C VAL A 73 2.85 -7.30 8.15
N GLU A 74 3.32 -6.62 9.20
CA GLU A 74 4.20 -7.20 10.22
C GLU A 74 3.43 -8.07 11.24
N GLU A 75 2.22 -7.68 11.64
CA GLU A 75 1.47 -8.40 12.68
C GLU A 75 0.44 -9.38 12.12
N ALA A 76 -0.25 -8.99 11.05
CA ALA A 76 -1.34 -9.79 10.49
C ALA A 76 -0.90 -10.75 9.37
N GLY A 77 0.25 -10.48 8.73
CA GLY A 77 0.73 -11.25 7.59
C GLY A 77 -0.20 -11.17 6.39
N VAL A 78 -0.60 -9.96 6.00
CA VAL A 78 -1.47 -9.76 4.83
C VAL A 78 -0.83 -10.33 3.55
N GLU A 79 -1.62 -10.99 2.72
CA GLU A 79 -1.12 -11.62 1.50
C GLU A 79 -1.02 -10.65 0.31
N THR A 80 -1.84 -9.59 0.31
CA THR A 80 -1.90 -8.65 -0.81
C THR A 80 -1.98 -7.20 -0.35
N VAL A 81 -1.26 -6.31 -1.05
CA VAL A 81 -1.35 -4.85 -0.88
C VAL A 81 -1.75 -4.20 -2.20
N MET A 82 -2.77 -3.35 -2.19
CA MET A 82 -3.22 -2.62 -3.37
C MET A 82 -2.69 -1.19 -3.35
N GLY A 83 -1.91 -0.83 -4.38
CA GLY A 83 -1.43 0.53 -4.56
C GLY A 83 -2.56 1.50 -4.90
N ALA A 84 -2.54 2.70 -4.34
CA ALA A 84 -3.56 3.72 -4.55
C ALA A 84 -3.49 4.39 -5.93
N TYR A 85 -4.61 5.01 -6.33
CA TYR A 85 -4.70 5.81 -7.54
C TYR A 85 -3.85 7.08 -7.50
N ASN A 86 -3.71 7.74 -6.36
CA ASN A 86 -3.09 9.06 -6.32
C ASN A 86 -1.56 9.01 -6.46
N ARG A 87 -0.97 10.19 -6.61
CA ARG A 87 0.46 10.39 -6.33
C ARG A 87 0.62 10.75 -4.85
N THR A 88 1.76 10.40 -4.28
CA THR A 88 2.17 10.84 -2.94
C THR A 88 3.56 11.42 -3.04
N ASN A 89 3.73 12.67 -2.61
CA ASN A 89 4.98 13.42 -2.68
C ASN A 89 5.60 13.42 -4.09
N GLY A 90 4.76 13.47 -5.13
CA GLY A 90 5.18 13.48 -6.52
C GLY A 90 5.40 12.09 -7.14
N GLU A 91 5.37 10.99 -6.38
CA GLU A 91 5.52 9.64 -6.94
C GLU A 91 4.17 8.93 -7.11
N PRO A 92 3.94 8.16 -8.19
CA PRO A 92 2.72 7.36 -8.33
C PRO A 92 2.69 6.22 -7.31
N CYS A 93 1.64 6.10 -6.49
CA CYS A 93 1.63 5.10 -5.40
C CYS A 93 1.80 3.65 -5.89
N CYS A 94 1.13 3.29 -6.98
CA CYS A 94 1.27 1.96 -7.61
C CYS A 94 2.68 1.67 -8.16
N GLY A 95 3.57 2.66 -8.32
CA GLY A 95 4.90 2.49 -8.92
C GLY A 95 6.00 3.24 -8.18
N SER A 96 5.76 3.65 -6.93
CA SER A 96 6.67 4.50 -6.15
C SER A 96 7.81 3.65 -5.61
N PRO A 97 9.08 3.93 -5.98
CA PRO A 97 10.23 3.27 -5.38
C PRO A 97 10.30 3.50 -3.87
N THR A 98 9.87 4.67 -3.41
CA THR A 98 9.88 5.01 -1.98
C THR A 98 8.85 4.18 -1.20
N LEU A 99 7.61 4.11 -1.68
CA LEU A 99 6.53 3.41 -0.98
C LEU A 99 6.64 1.88 -1.13
N LEU A 100 6.78 1.38 -2.36
CA LEU A 100 6.69 -0.06 -2.62
C LEU A 100 8.01 -0.80 -2.41
N GLN A 101 9.14 -0.17 -2.71
CA GLN A 101 10.44 -0.83 -2.59
C GLN A 101 11.07 -0.54 -1.23
N LYS A 102 11.35 0.72 -0.91
CA LYS A 102 12.02 1.09 0.35
C LYS A 102 11.18 0.79 1.58
N ILE A 103 9.92 1.24 1.62
CA ILE A 103 9.08 1.07 2.82
C ILE A 103 8.52 -0.35 2.87
N LEU A 104 7.70 -0.73 1.88
CA LEU A 104 6.94 -1.97 1.94
C LEU A 104 7.84 -3.22 1.92
N ARG A 105 8.84 -3.29 1.02
CA ARG A 105 9.70 -4.48 0.87
C ARG A 105 10.95 -4.45 1.75
N GLU A 106 11.71 -3.35 1.73
CA GLU A 106 13.00 -3.29 2.44
C GLU A 106 12.81 -3.05 3.95
N GLN A 107 11.95 -2.12 4.36
CA GLN A 107 11.75 -1.82 5.79
C GLN A 107 10.81 -2.80 6.49
N TRP A 108 9.67 -3.14 5.88
CA TRP A 108 8.67 -4.02 6.52
C TRP A 108 8.77 -5.49 6.11
N GLY A 109 9.63 -5.81 5.14
CA GLY A 109 9.87 -7.20 4.74
C GLY A 109 8.73 -7.87 3.97
N PHE A 110 7.80 -7.11 3.37
CA PHE A 110 6.63 -7.67 2.69
C PHE A 110 6.99 -8.60 1.51
N GLN A 111 6.55 -9.86 1.60
CA GLN A 111 6.78 -10.89 0.57
C GLN A 111 5.54 -11.23 -0.27
N GLY A 112 4.39 -10.63 0.04
CA GLY A 112 3.14 -10.90 -0.67
C GLY A 112 3.03 -10.22 -2.03
N HIS A 113 1.83 -10.22 -2.56
CA HIS A 113 1.52 -9.67 -3.89
C HIS A 113 1.16 -8.19 -3.81
N VAL A 114 1.66 -7.40 -4.76
CA VAL A 114 1.24 -6.00 -4.96
C VAL A 114 0.33 -5.94 -6.17
N VAL A 115 -0.89 -5.43 -5.98
CA VAL A 115 -1.88 -5.27 -7.05
C VAL A 115 -2.12 -3.78 -7.34
N THR A 116 -2.46 -3.47 -8.58
CA THR A 116 -2.85 -2.10 -8.98
C THR A 116 -4.34 -1.93 -8.77
N ASP A 117 -4.75 -0.74 -8.35
CA ASP A 117 -6.16 -0.35 -8.37
C ASP A 117 -6.74 -0.34 -9.81
N CYS A 118 -8.05 -0.50 -9.94
CA CYS A 118 -8.76 -0.74 -11.21
C CYS A 118 -8.35 0.29 -12.28
N TRP A 119 -7.86 -0.18 -13.45
CA TRP A 119 -7.47 0.64 -14.61
C TRP A 119 -6.09 1.35 -14.55
N ARG A 120 -5.32 1.27 -13.45
CA ARG A 120 -3.98 1.91 -13.37
C ARG A 120 -2.81 1.03 -13.86
N SER A 121 -3.11 -0.17 -14.34
CA SER A 121 -2.16 -1.15 -14.88
C SER A 121 -1.28 -0.58 -16.02
N ARG A 122 -1.81 0.38 -16.80
CA ARG A 122 -1.12 1.00 -17.93
C ARG A 122 0.02 1.94 -17.50
N ILE A 123 -0.09 2.59 -16.34
CA ILE A 123 0.96 3.47 -15.77
C ILE A 123 2.02 2.65 -15.03
N PHE A 124 1.61 1.54 -14.39
CA PHE A 124 2.52 0.62 -13.70
C PHE A 124 3.55 -0.02 -14.65
N MET A 125 3.10 -0.53 -15.80
CA MET A 125 3.99 -1.09 -16.83
C MET A 125 4.99 -0.06 -17.38
N SER A 126 4.54 1.18 -17.62
CA SER A 126 5.41 2.29 -18.06
C SER A 126 6.51 2.61 -17.04
N THR A 127 6.16 2.60 -15.74
CA THR A 127 7.10 2.92 -14.65
C THR A 127 8.13 1.81 -14.46
N ILE A 128 7.71 0.54 -14.51
CA ILE A 128 8.62 -0.62 -14.45
C ILE A 128 9.57 -0.63 -15.65
N MET A 129 9.09 -0.37 -16.87
CA MET A 129 9.96 -0.30 -18.05
C MET A 129 10.98 0.84 -17.95
N SER A 130 10.58 2.01 -17.45
CA SER A 130 11.51 3.14 -17.24
C SER A 130 12.58 2.83 -16.18
N LEU A 131 12.20 2.22 -15.04
CA LEU A 131 13.17 1.83 -14.00
C LEU A 131 14.15 0.76 -14.50
N LYS A 132 13.66 -0.19 -15.31
CA LYS A 132 14.50 -1.24 -15.90
C LYS A 132 15.44 -0.70 -16.99
N MET A 133 15.01 0.29 -17.78
CA MET A 133 15.87 1.01 -18.73
C MET A 133 16.94 1.84 -18.03
N ARG A 134 16.59 2.55 -16.94
CA ARG A 134 17.52 3.40 -16.20
C ARG A 134 18.60 2.59 -15.47
N TRP A 135 18.26 1.40 -14.97
CA TRP A 135 19.21 0.47 -14.37
C TRP A 135 20.19 -0.11 -15.40
N ASN A 136 19.71 -0.42 -16.62
CA ASN A 136 20.57 -0.91 -17.72
C ASN A 136 21.51 0.15 -18.31
N GLN A 137 21.24 1.45 -18.13
CA GLN A 137 22.12 2.53 -18.57
C GLN A 137 23.17 2.94 -17.53
N SER A 138 23.09 2.42 -16.31
CA SER A 138 24.05 2.67 -15.21
C SER A 138 25.06 1.53 -15.01
N ARG A 139 25.13 0.60 -15.96
CA ARG A 139 26.18 -0.41 -16.13
C ARG A 139 26.88 -0.15 -17.46
#